data_AF-A0A6L7ZXD1-F1
#
_entry.id   AF-A0A6L7ZXD1-F1
#
_cell.length_a   1.000
_cell.length_b   1.000
_cell.length_c   1.000
_cell.angle_alpha   90.00
_cell.angle_beta   90.00
_cell.angle_gamma   90.00
#
_symmetry.space_group_name_H-M   'P 1'
#
loop_
_entity.id
_entity.type
_entity.pdbx_description
1 polymer ?
#
loop_
_entity_poly.entity_id
_entity_poly.type
_entity_poly.pdbx_seq_one_letter_code
_entity_poly.pdbx_strand_id
1 'polypeptide(L)'
;MNDLIYGIELTITGLLIGSMYSMVALGFVLIFKASSVFNFAQGAMTLFAALTLVGLIPLFGFWIALLLTVAVMGGVAVFAERAIFRPLVGAEPLVIFVATLGLAFILEGSAQIFWGTQP
;
A
#
# COMPACT_ATOMS: atom_id res chain seq x y z
N MET A 1 -19.09 10.73 -35.08
CA MET A 1 -18.68 11.69 -34.03
C MET A 1 -18.55 10.98 -32.68
N ASN A 2 -19.54 10.17 -32.27
CA ASN A 2 -19.51 9.44 -31.00
C ASN A 2 -18.41 8.37 -30.91
N ASP A 3 -18.09 7.65 -31.99
CA ASP A 3 -17.07 6.59 -31.94
C ASP A 3 -15.65 7.13 -31.72
N LEU A 4 -15.34 8.31 -32.27
CA LEU A 4 -14.04 8.98 -32.07
C LEU A 4 -13.90 9.49 -30.63
N ILE A 5 -14.98 10.07 -30.09
CA ILE A 5 -15.02 10.52 -28.69
C ILE A 5 -14.85 9.33 -27.74
N TYR A 6 -15.53 8.22 -28.03
CA TYR A 6 -15.41 6.97 -27.26
C TYR A 6 -14.00 6.37 -27.34
N GLY A 7 -13.35 6.40 -28.51
CA GLY A 7 -11.97 5.96 -28.67
C GLY A 7 -10.97 6.80 -27.87
N ILE A 8 -11.18 8.12 -27.81
CA ILE A 8 -10.36 9.03 -27.00
C ILE A 8 -10.58 8.77 -25.50
N GLU A 9 -11.83 8.59 -25.08
CA GLU A 9 -12.18 8.28 -23.69
C GLU A 9 -11.54 6.97 -23.20
N LEU A 10 -11.61 5.91 -24.01
CA LEU A 10 -10.97 4.63 -23.70
C LEU A 10 -9.45 4.75 -23.62
N THR A 11 -8.84 5.54 -24.51
CA THR A 11 -7.39 5.75 -24.52
C THR A 11 -6.94 6.50 -23.26
N ILE A 12 -7.65 7.57 -22.87
CA ILE A 12 -7.37 8.34 -21.66
C ILE A 12 -7.57 7.47 -20.41
N THR A 13 -8.68 6.74 -20.34
CA THR A 13 -8.99 5.85 -19.22
C THR A 13 -7.95 4.74 -19.10
N GLY A 14 -7.55 4.13 -20.22
CA GLY A 14 -6.48 3.13 -20.26
C GLY A 14 -5.14 3.69 -19.79
N LEU A 15 -4.80 4.93 -20.18
CA LEU A 15 -3.58 5.60 -19.73
C LEU A 15 -3.62 5.89 -18.22
N LEU A 16 -4.76 6.35 -17.70
CA LEU A 16 -4.95 6.61 -16.27
C LEU A 16 -4.78 5.32 -15.45
N ILE A 17 -5.48 4.26 -15.82
CA ILE A 17 -5.37 2.95 -15.15
C ILE A 17 -3.94 2.40 -15.26
N GLY A 18 -3.32 2.50 -16.44
CA GLY A 18 -1.94 2.07 -16.66
C GLY A 18 -0.93 2.85 -15.80
N SER A 19 -1.15 4.15 -15.62
CA SER A 19 -0.31 5.00 -14.75
C SER A 19 -0.43 4.58 -13.29
N MET A 20 -1.64 4.26 -12.81
CA MET A 20 -1.85 3.78 -11.45
C MET A 20 -1.12 2.46 -11.20
N TYR A 21 -1.25 1.48 -12.10
CA TYR A 21 -0.53 0.21 -11.96
C TYR A 21 0.99 0.37 -12.08
N SER A 22 1.45 1.30 -12.92
CA SER A 22 2.88 1.63 -13.03
C SER A 22 3.43 2.22 -11.73
N MET A 23 2.68 3.09 -11.05
CA MET A 23 3.07 3.62 -9.75
C MET A 23 3.16 2.53 -8.68
N VAL A 24 2.21 1.59 -8.67
CA VAL A 24 2.24 0.43 -7.76
C VAL A 24 3.48 -0.43 -8.04
N ALA A 25 3.74 -0.75 -9.31
CA ALA A 25 4.91 -1.53 -9.73
C ALA A 25 6.23 -0.83 -9.35
N LEU A 26 6.33 0.49 -9.54
CA LEU A 26 7.48 1.29 -9.12
C LEU A 26 7.69 1.20 -7.60
N GLY A 27 6.62 1.25 -6.79
CA GLY A 27 6.71 1.05 -5.34
C GLY A 27 7.35 -0.29 -4.97
N PHE A 28 6.89 -1.39 -5.57
CA PHE A 28 7.49 -2.71 -5.38
C PHE A 28 8.96 -2.76 -5.79
N VAL A 29 9.30 -2.22 -6.97
CA VAL A 29 10.68 -2.23 -7.49
C VAL A 29 11.62 -1.40 -6.62
N LEU A 30 11.18 -0.23 -6.13
CA LEU A 30 11.99 0.62 -5.27
C LEU A 30 12.31 -0.07 -3.93
N ILE A 31 11.32 -0.71 -3.31
CA ILE A 31 11.52 -1.46 -2.06
C ILE A 31 12.47 -2.63 -2.29
N PHE A 32 12.27 -3.40 -3.36
CA PHE A 32 13.14 -4.53 -3.70
C PHE A 32 14.57 -4.07 -3.98
N LYS A 33 14.77 -3.00 -4.75
CA LYS A 33 16.11 -2.46 -5.01
C LYS A 33 16.79 -1.94 -3.75
N ALA A 34 16.04 -1.31 -2.84
CA ALA A 34 16.60 -0.74 -1.61
C ALA A 34 16.96 -1.83 -0.57
N SER A 35 16.17 -2.90 -0.49
CA SER A 35 16.32 -3.94 0.54
C SER A 35 16.96 -5.23 0.03
N SER A 36 17.02 -5.45 -1.28
CA SER A 36 17.32 -6.74 -1.92
C SER A 36 16.39 -7.88 -1.52
N VAL A 37 15.22 -7.55 -0.96
CA VAL A 37 14.24 -8.53 -0.48
C VAL A 37 12.83 -8.13 -0.91
N PHE A 38 12.03 -9.14 -1.22
CA PHE A 38 10.65 -8.93 -1.63
C PHE A 38 9.77 -8.74 -0.38
N ASN A 39 9.12 -7.58 -0.26
CA ASN A 39 8.19 -7.31 0.83
C ASN A 39 6.80 -7.86 0.49
N PHE A 40 6.42 -8.99 1.08
CA PHE A 40 5.10 -9.59 0.85
C PHE A 40 3.97 -8.87 1.61
N ALA A 41 4.29 -8.02 2.59
CA ALA A 41 3.30 -7.19 3.28
C ALA A 41 2.76 -6.04 2.43
N GLN A 42 3.35 -5.76 1.27
CA GLN A 42 3.03 -4.58 0.47
C GLN A 42 1.55 -4.51 0.05
N GLY A 43 0.92 -5.66 -0.20
CA GLY A 43 -0.52 -5.75 -0.47
C GLY A 43 -1.35 -5.32 0.74
N ALA A 44 -1.08 -5.90 1.92
CA ALA A 44 -1.74 -5.56 3.17
C ALA A 44 -1.51 -4.10 3.59
N MET A 45 -0.31 -3.55 3.36
CA MET A 45 -0.01 -2.13 3.58
C MET A 45 -0.86 -1.23 2.68
N THR A 46 -1.08 -1.61 1.42
CA THR A 46 -1.91 -0.86 0.48
C THR A 46 -3.37 -0.89 0.89
N LEU A 47 -3.88 -2.06 1.32
CA LEU A 47 -5.23 -2.20 1.87
C LEU A 47 -5.41 -1.33 3.12
N PHE A 48 -4.45 -1.41 4.05
CA PHE A 48 -4.49 -0.64 5.29
C PHE A 48 -4.49 0.87 5.01
N ALA A 49 -3.68 1.33 4.05
CA ALA A 49 -3.68 2.72 3.61
C ALA A 49 -5.05 3.15 3.04
N ALA A 50 -5.64 2.32 2.19
CA ALA A 50 -6.95 2.59 1.59
C ALA A 50 -8.06 2.67 2.64
N LEU A 51 -8.12 1.73 3.58
CA LEU A 51 -9.08 1.74 4.68
C LEU A 51 -8.90 2.95 5.59
N THR A 52 -7.64 3.28 5.92
CA THR A 52 -7.30 4.48 6.69
C THR A 52 -7.82 5.74 6.01
N LEU A 53 -7.60 5.88 4.69
CA LEU A 53 -8.09 7.01 3.92
C LEU A 53 -9.62 7.08 3.93
N VAL A 54 -10.29 6.00 3.56
CA VAL A 54 -11.75 5.93 3.47
C VAL A 54 -12.40 6.19 4.84
N GLY A 55 -11.81 5.68 5.92
CA GLY A 55 -12.29 5.94 7.29
C GLY A 55 -12.14 7.40 7.73
N LEU A 56 -11.15 8.13 7.21
CA LEU A 56 -10.88 9.53 7.57
C LEU A 56 -11.64 10.54 6.70
N ILE A 57 -11.99 10.20 5.46
CA ILE A 57 -12.76 11.07 4.55
C ILE A 57 -14.02 11.65 5.19
N PRO A 58 -14.92 10.88 5.84
CA PRO A 58 -16.14 11.44 6.43
C PRO A 58 -15.89 12.37 7.63
N LEU A 59 -14.69 12.31 8.24
CA LEU A 59 -14.34 13.08 9.42
C LEU A 59 -13.67 14.42 9.08
N PHE A 60 -12.79 14.44 8.08
CA PHE A 60 -11.92 15.59 7.80
C PHE A 60 -12.01 16.09 6.35
N GLY A 61 -12.76 15.41 5.48
CA GLY A 61 -12.76 15.64 4.04
C GLY A 61 -11.52 15.07 3.35
N PHE A 62 -11.60 14.95 2.02
CA PHE A 62 -10.62 14.20 1.22
C PHE A 62 -9.16 14.67 1.39
N TRP A 63 -8.91 15.98 1.28
CA TRP A 63 -7.54 16.50 1.28
C TRP A 63 -6.82 16.33 2.61
N ILE A 64 -7.53 16.58 3.72
CA ILE A 64 -6.97 16.42 5.07
C ILE A 64 -6.83 14.94 5.39
N ALA A 65 -7.83 14.12 5.04
CA ALA A 65 -7.74 12.66 5.17
C ALA A 65 -6.53 12.09 4.44
N LEU A 66 -6.25 12.54 3.21
CA LEU A 66 -5.08 12.11 2.44
C LEU A 66 -3.76 12.39 3.16
N LEU A 67 -3.57 13.60 3.67
CA LEU A 67 -2.36 13.98 4.41
C LEU A 67 -2.21 13.15 5.70
N LEU A 68 -3.31 12.94 6.42
CA LEU A 68 -3.31 12.11 7.63
C LEU A 68 -2.99 10.64 7.31
N THR A 69 -3.54 10.09 6.22
CA THR A 69 -3.20 8.74 5.77
C THR A 69 -1.73 8.60 5.42
N VAL A 70 -1.15 9.59 4.72
CA VAL A 70 0.30 9.59 4.43
C VAL A 70 1.11 9.62 5.72
N ALA A 71 0.71 10.41 6.71
CA ALA A 71 1.37 10.46 8.01
C ALA A 71 1.27 9.12 8.77
N VAL A 72 0.08 8.50 8.79
CA VAL A 72 -0.15 7.18 9.39
C VAL A 72 0.71 6.11 8.72
N MET A 73 0.73 6.07 7.38
CA MET A 73 1.53 5.11 6.63
C MET A 73 3.03 5.35 6.78
N GLY A 74 3.47 6.61 6.92
CA GLY A 74 4.83 6.95 7.30
C GLY A 74 5.20 6.36 8.66
N GLY A 75 4.30 6.44 9.64
CA GLY A 75 4.44 5.81 10.95
C GLY A 75 4.55 4.28 10.86
N VAL A 76 3.67 3.64 10.09
CA VAL A 76 3.71 2.19 9.84
C VAL A 76 5.01 1.77 9.17
N ALA A 77 5.49 2.53 8.19
CA ALA A 77 6.75 2.25 7.50
C ALA A 77 7.95 2.33 8.45
N VAL A 78 8.04 3.39 9.27
CA VAL A 78 9.11 3.53 10.28
C VAL A 78 9.05 2.42 11.33
N PHE A 79 7.84 2.04 11.76
CA PHE A 79 7.65 0.93 12.69
C PHE A 79 8.14 -0.39 12.08
N ALA A 80 7.71 -0.71 10.86
CA ALA A 80 8.13 -1.91 10.15
C ALA A 80 9.65 -1.94 9.94
N GLU A 81 10.24 -0.82 9.51
CA GLU A 81 11.68 -0.69 9.34
C GLU A 81 12.42 -1.00 10.64
N ARG A 82 12.06 -0.33 11.75
CA ARG A 82 12.81 -0.44 13.00
C ARG A 82 12.57 -1.71 13.78
N ALA A 83 11.33 -2.18 13.82
CA ALA A 83 10.94 -3.33 14.64
C ALA A 83 11.14 -4.67 13.92
N ILE A 84 11.01 -4.69 12.59
CA ILE A 84 10.99 -5.94 11.81
C ILE A 84 12.20 -6.03 10.89
N PHE A 85 12.44 -5.03 10.03
CA PHE A 85 13.49 -5.16 9.01
C PHE A 85 14.90 -4.94 9.57
N ARG A 86 15.10 -3.94 10.43
CA ARG A 86 16.42 -3.59 10.98
C ARG A 86 17.08 -4.73 11.78
N PRO A 87 16.36 -5.52 12.60
CA PRO A 87 16.94 -6.68 13.27
C PRO A 87 17.28 -7.84 12.31
N LEU A 88 16.64 -7.88 11.14
CA LEU A 88 16.80 -8.96 10.15
C LEU A 88 17.83 -8.63 9.06
N VAL A 89 18.60 -7.55 9.23
CA VAL A 89 19.69 -7.21 8.30
C VAL A 89 20.74 -8.32 8.34
N GLY A 90 20.95 -8.97 7.20
CA GLY A 90 21.87 -10.10 7.06
C GLY A 90 21.25 -11.48 7.34
N ALA A 91 19.95 -11.56 7.62
CA ALA A 91 19.23 -12.82 7.70
C ALA A 91 19.01 -13.46 6.32
N GLU A 92 18.72 -14.76 6.30
CA GLU A 92 18.39 -15.46 5.05
C GLU A 92 17.09 -14.91 4.42
N PRO A 93 16.96 -14.91 3.08
CA PRO A 93 15.79 -14.40 2.38
C PRO A 93 14.46 -15.01 2.85
N LEU A 94 14.47 -16.30 3.24
CA LEU A 94 13.30 -17.00 3.76
C LEU A 94 12.83 -16.41 5.10
N VAL A 95 13.74 -15.97 5.97
CA VAL A 95 13.39 -15.37 7.26
C VAL A 95 12.67 -14.04 7.03
N ILE A 96 13.17 -13.24 6.09
CA ILE A 96 12.58 -11.94 5.76
C ILE A 96 11.23 -12.14 5.06
N PHE A 97 11.09 -13.16 4.22
CA PHE A 97 9.81 -13.58 3.65
C PHE A 97 8.77 -13.84 4.75
N VAL A 98 9.08 -14.72 5.71
CA VAL A 98 8.18 -15.05 6.82
C VAL A 98 7.87 -13.82 7.67
N ALA A 99 8.86 -12.96 7.93
CA ALA A 99 8.66 -11.73 8.67
C ALA A 99 7.68 -10.77 7.95
N THR A 100 7.78 -10.65 6.63
CA THR A 100 6.86 -9.82 5.83
C THR A 100 5.44 -10.40 5.79
N LEU A 101 5.28 -11.73 5.77
CA LEU A 101 3.96 -12.35 5.94
C LEU A 101 3.38 -12.08 7.34
N GLY A 102 4.21 -12.17 8.39
CA GLY A 102 3.79 -11.82 9.75
C GLY A 102 3.31 -10.37 9.85
N LEU A 103 4.04 -9.44 9.22
CA LEU A 103 3.62 -8.04 9.12
C LEU A 103 2.30 -7.87 8.36
N ALA A 104 2.10 -8.62 7.26
CA ALA A 104 0.85 -8.60 6.52
C ALA A 104 -0.33 -8.99 7.41
N PHE A 105 -0.21 -10.09 8.16
CA PHE A 105 -1.26 -10.54 9.08
C PHE A 105 -1.51 -9.58 10.24
N ILE A 106 -0.47 -8.92 10.77
CA ILE A 106 -0.64 -7.89 11.80
C ILE A 106 -1.45 -6.72 11.22
N LEU A 107 -1.12 -6.26 10.01
CA LEU A 107 -1.82 -5.16 9.37
C LEU A 107 -3.26 -5.53 9.03
N GLU A 108 -3.50 -6.70 8.45
CA GLU A 108 -4.84 -7.20 8.16
C GLU A 108 -5.67 -7.38 9.43
N GLY A 109 -5.09 -7.98 10.49
CA GLY A 109 -5.75 -8.11 11.78
C GLY A 109 -6.09 -6.76 12.41
N SER A 110 -5.17 -5.79 12.33
CA SER A 110 -5.44 -4.42 12.80
C SER A 110 -6.54 -3.75 11.97
N ALA A 111 -6.54 -3.92 10.65
CA ALA A 111 -7.58 -3.40 9.77
C ALA A 111 -8.96 -3.95 10.16
N GLN A 112 -9.05 -5.25 10.44
CA GLN A 112 -10.29 -5.89 10.89
C GLN A 112 -10.78 -5.35 12.24
N ILE A 113 -9.88 -5.02 13.16
CA ILE A 113 -10.25 -4.45 14.47
C ILE A 113 -10.84 -3.04 14.31
N PHE A 114 -10.25 -2.21 13.45
CA PHE A 114 -10.66 -0.81 13.31
C PHE A 114 -11.83 -0.61 12.32
N TRP A 115 -11.88 -1.36 11.23
CA TRP A 115 -12.89 -1.21 10.16
C TRP A 115 -13.93 -2.34 10.13
N GLY A 116 -13.74 -3.40 10.91
CA GLY A 116 -14.61 -4.56 10.92
C GLY A 116 -14.37 -5.51 9.74
N THR A 117 -15.04 -6.65 9.79
CA THR A 117 -15.01 -7.73 8.79
C THR A 117 -16.28 -7.77 7.93
N GLN A 118 -17.09 -6.72 7.93
CA GLN A 118 -18.36 -6.74 7.22
C GLN A 118 -18.13 -6.75 5.70
N PRO A 119 -18.72 -7.71 4.97
CA PRO A 119 -18.61 -7.82 3.52
C PRO A 119 -19.32 -6.68 2.78
#